data_AF-A0A971GPA9-F1
#
_entry.id   AF-A0A971GPA9-F1
#
_cell.length_a   1.000
_cell.length_b   1.000
_cell.length_c   1.000
_cell.angle_alpha   90.00
_cell.angle_beta   90.00
_cell.angle_gamma   90.00
#
_symmetry.space_group_name_H-M   'P 1'
#
loop_
_entity.id
_entity.type
_entity.pdbx_description
1 polymer ?
#
loop_
_entity_poly.entity_id
_entity_poly.type
_entity_poly.pdbx_seq_one_letter_code
_entity_poly.pdbx_strand_id
1 'polypeptide(L)'
;MKKSRILGALFILLCIAGLYFYFKYYFTEEQKNITQRKIESITGQNLTVTVFGLDGRIIKRWTGIKKITSFSDDRNYTFFYTREGKYVQIPDSVWYIAEEE
;
A
#
# COMPACT_ATOMS: atom_id res chain seq x y z
N MET A 1 -38.25 32.99 -21.04
CA MET A 1 -38.07 31.72 -20.29
C MET A 1 -37.08 30.74 -20.93
N LYS A 2 -37.08 30.49 -22.26
CA LYS A 2 -36.18 29.49 -22.87
C LYS A 2 -34.67 29.84 -22.77
N LYS A 3 -34.31 31.13 -22.85
CA LYS A 3 -32.91 31.59 -22.76
C LYS A 3 -32.23 31.33 -21.41
N SER A 4 -32.95 31.44 -20.28
CA SER A 4 -32.35 31.17 -18.94
C SER A 4 -32.15 29.68 -18.69
N ARG A 5 -32.97 28.80 -19.27
CA ARG A 5 -32.79 27.34 -19.21
C ARG A 5 -31.52 26.90 -19.96
N ILE A 6 -31.23 27.52 -21.10
CA ILE A 6 -30.01 27.24 -21.87
C ILE A 6 -28.77 27.71 -21.10
N LEU A 7 -28.84 28.91 -20.49
CA LEU A 7 -27.74 29.43 -19.67
C LEU A 7 -27.46 28.54 -18.45
N GLY A 8 -28.51 28.06 -17.79
CA GLY A 8 -28.40 27.13 -16.66
C GLY A 8 -27.82 25.78 -17.06
N ALA A 9 -28.24 25.23 -18.20
CA ALA A 9 -27.67 23.99 -18.73
C ALA A 9 -26.18 24.14 -19.07
N LEU A 10 -25.80 25.27 -19.67
CA LEU A 10 -24.40 25.57 -19.98
C LEU A 10 -23.54 25.66 -18.72
N PHE A 11 -24.07 26.29 -17.66
CA PHE A 11 -23.39 26.40 -16.37
C PHE A 11 -23.17 25.04 -15.70
N ILE A 12 -24.19 24.18 -15.70
CA ILE A 12 -24.08 22.81 -15.16
C ILE A 12 -23.01 22.02 -15.92
N LEU A 13 -23.00 22.13 -17.25
CA LEU A 13 -22.04 21.42 -18.10
C LEU A 13 -20.61 21.91 -17.84
N LEU A 14 -20.44 23.21 -17.60
CA LEU A 14 -19.17 23.81 -17.19
C LEU A 14 -18.71 23.30 -15.81
N CYS A 15 -19.62 23.18 -14.84
CA CYS A 15 -19.32 22.62 -13.52
C CYS A 15 -18.89 21.14 -13.59
N ILE A 16 -19.59 20.33 -14.39
CA ILE A 16 -19.24 18.91 -14.60
C ILE A 16 -17.86 18.80 -15.25
N ALA A 17 -17.58 19.60 -16.27
CA ALA A 17 -16.27 19.65 -16.90
C ALA A 17 -15.18 20.08 -15.90
N GLY A 18 -15.43 21.15 -15.13
CA GLY A 18 -14.53 21.63 -14.09
C GLY A 18 -14.21 20.58 -13.03
N LEU A 19 -15.22 19.85 -12.54
CA LEU A 19 -15.04 18.72 -11.62
C LEU A 19 -14.20 17.60 -12.24
N TYR A 20 -14.47 17.22 -13.50
CA TYR A 20 -13.69 16.20 -14.19
C TYR A 20 -12.22 16.59 -14.32
N PHE A 21 -11.92 17.84 -14.71
CA PHE A 21 -10.55 18.34 -14.79
C PHE A 21 -9.91 18.44 -13.40
N TYR A 22 -10.65 18.89 -12.38
CA TYR A 22 -10.18 18.92 -11.00
C TYR A 22 -9.78 17.53 -10.51
N PHE A 23 -10.64 16.52 -10.65
CA PHE A 23 -10.29 15.15 -10.27
C PHE A 23 -9.19 14.56 -11.15
N LYS A 24 -9.12 14.89 -12.44
CA LYS A 24 -8.07 14.34 -13.31
C LYS A 24 -6.68 14.91 -12.99
N TYR A 25 -6.59 16.20 -12.66
CA TYR A 25 -5.31 16.91 -12.52
C TYR A 25 -4.89 17.18 -11.07
N TYR A 26 -5.81 17.31 -10.12
CA TYR A 26 -5.54 17.57 -8.70
C TYR A 26 -5.72 16.34 -7.79
N PHE A 27 -6.33 15.25 -8.26
CA PHE A 27 -6.26 13.94 -7.60
C PHE A 27 -4.92 13.23 -7.90
N THR A 28 -3.86 14.03 -7.92
CA THR A 28 -2.50 13.72 -8.35
C THR A 28 -1.67 13.33 -7.14
N GLU A 29 -0.86 12.29 -7.33
CA GLU A 29 0.36 11.91 -6.61
C GLU A 29 0.36 11.89 -5.07
N GLU A 30 -0.16 12.88 -4.35
CA GLU A 30 -0.30 12.88 -2.90
C GLU A 30 -1.20 11.74 -2.42
N GLN A 31 -2.38 11.51 -3.03
CA GLN A 31 -3.21 10.37 -2.63
C GLN A 31 -2.58 9.01 -3.00
N LYS A 32 -1.85 8.94 -4.11
CA LYS A 32 -1.08 7.74 -4.49
C LYS A 32 0.07 7.50 -3.50
N ASN A 33 0.78 8.55 -3.09
CA ASN A 33 1.84 8.52 -2.09
C ASN A 33 1.29 8.22 -0.69
N ILE A 34 0.11 8.71 -0.32
CA ILE A 34 -0.57 8.36 0.94
C ILE A 34 -0.96 6.88 0.93
N THR A 35 -1.42 6.35 -0.21
CA THR A 35 -1.73 4.93 -0.37
C THR A 35 -0.47 4.06 -0.36
N GLN A 36 0.62 4.53 -0.96
CA GLN A 36 1.93 3.85 -0.96
C GLN A 36 2.60 3.91 0.42
N ARG A 37 2.52 5.03 1.15
CA ARG A 37 2.98 5.14 2.55
C ARG A 37 2.22 4.22 3.49
N LYS A 38 0.96 3.87 3.16
CA LYS A 38 0.17 2.89 3.91
C LYS A 38 0.65 1.45 3.78
N ILE A 39 1.49 1.17 2.79
CA ILE A 39 2.01 -0.16 2.50
C ILE A 39 3.52 -0.05 2.45
N GLU A 40 4.16 -0.23 3.60
CA GLU A 40 5.60 -0.34 3.66
C GLU A 40 6.00 -1.70 3.10
N SER A 41 6.77 -1.71 2.01
CA SER A 41 7.20 -2.96 1.42
C SER A 41 8.69 -2.95 1.13
N ILE A 42 9.39 -3.94 1.67
CA ILE A 42 10.81 -4.15 1.45
C ILE A 42 10.94 -5.18 0.34
N THR A 43 11.59 -4.80 -0.75
CA THR A 43 11.87 -5.65 -1.91
C THR A 43 13.38 -5.82 -2.06
N GLY A 44 13.83 -7.04 -2.36
CA GLY A 44 15.24 -7.36 -2.58
C GLY A 44 15.36 -8.56 -3.51
N GLN A 45 16.57 -8.80 -4.03
CA GLN A 45 16.81 -9.95 -4.91
C GLN A 45 16.83 -11.28 -4.14
N ASN A 46 17.32 -11.24 -2.90
CA ASN A 46 17.39 -12.39 -2.00
C ASN A 46 17.24 -11.93 -0.54
N LEU A 47 16.00 -11.69 -0.10
CA LEU A 47 15.73 -11.32 1.28
C LEU A 47 15.73 -12.56 2.18
N THR A 48 16.36 -12.40 3.33
CA THR A 48 16.28 -13.31 4.46
C THR A 48 15.43 -12.67 5.55
N VAL A 49 14.32 -13.34 5.89
CA VAL A 49 13.42 -12.92 6.97
C VAL A 49 13.65 -13.84 8.17
N THR A 50 14.12 -13.26 9.27
CA THR A 50 14.27 -13.95 10.56
C THR A 50 13.21 -13.43 11.52
N VAL A 51 12.41 -14.34 12.06
CA VAL A 51 11.37 -14.04 13.06
C VAL A 51 11.86 -14.48 14.43
N PHE A 52 11.66 -13.60 15.40
CA PHE A 52 12.13 -13.74 16.76
C PHE A 52 10.96 -13.72 17.73
N GLY A 53 11.06 -14.53 18.79
CA GLY A 53 10.13 -14.50 19.91
C GLY A 53 10.36 -13.28 20.79
N LEU A 54 9.42 -13.05 21.71
CA LEU A 54 9.51 -12.00 22.73
C LEU A 54 10.75 -12.19 23.65
N ASP A 55 11.26 -13.41 23.74
CA ASP A 55 12.48 -13.79 24.46
C ASP A 55 13.76 -13.56 23.63
N GLY A 56 13.65 -13.01 22.41
CA GLY A 56 14.77 -12.76 21.50
C GLY A 56 15.30 -14.02 20.80
N ARG A 57 14.68 -15.19 21.01
CA ARG A 57 15.10 -16.44 20.34
C ARG A 57 14.55 -16.48 18.92
N ILE A 58 15.32 -17.06 18.01
CA ILE A 58 14.88 -17.29 16.63
C ILE A 58 13.78 -18.36 16.64
N ILE A 59 12.58 -17.98 16.21
CA ILE A 59 11.47 -18.91 16.00
C ILE A 59 11.64 -19.58 14.64
N LYS A 60 11.92 -18.77 13.61
CA LYS A 60 12.03 -19.27 12.24
C LYS A 60 12.80 -18.30 11.34
N ARG A 61 13.42 -18.86 10.31
CA ARG A 61 14.12 -18.12 9.26
C ARG A 61 13.68 -18.63 7.90
N TRP A 62 13.52 -17.70 6.97
CA TRP A 62 13.26 -17.97 5.56
C TRP A 62 14.25 -17.17 4.71
N THR A 63 14.73 -17.78 3.63
CA THR A 63 15.67 -17.17 2.67
C THR A 63 15.06 -17.18 1.27
N GLY A 64 15.62 -16.39 0.34
CA GLY A 64 15.11 -16.35 -1.04
C GLY A 64 13.75 -15.66 -1.17
N ILE A 65 13.40 -14.77 -0.24
CA ILE A 65 12.17 -14.00 -0.29
C ILE A 65 12.38 -12.82 -1.23
N LYS A 66 11.40 -12.55 -2.08
CA LYS A 66 11.46 -11.43 -3.04
C LYS A 66 10.93 -10.11 -2.45
N LYS A 67 9.93 -10.21 -1.58
CA LYS A 67 9.21 -9.06 -1.04
C LYS A 67 8.56 -9.42 0.29
N ILE A 68 8.69 -8.53 1.27
CA ILE A 68 7.90 -8.52 2.50
C ILE A 68 7.07 -7.23 2.54
N THR A 69 5.83 -7.32 3.01
CA THR A 69 4.87 -6.23 2.99
C THR A 69 4.22 -6.08 4.35
N SER A 70 4.37 -4.90 4.96
CA SER A 70 3.69 -4.46 6.16
C SER A 70 2.65 -3.41 5.79
N PHE A 71 1.60 -3.35 6.60
CA PHE A 71 0.59 -2.31 6.51
C PHE A 71 0.84 -1.30 7.63
N SER A 72 0.62 -0.02 7.33
CA SER A 72 0.73 1.07 8.33
C SER A 72 -0.64 1.44 8.94
N ASP A 73 -1.66 0.60 8.74
CA ASP A 73 -3.01 0.80 9.28
C ASP A 73 -3.28 -0.16 10.46
N ASP A 74 -4.53 -0.31 10.89
CA ASP A 74 -4.92 -1.16 12.03
C ASP A 74 -4.66 -2.67 11.81
N ARG A 75 -4.07 -3.07 10.67
CA ARG A 75 -3.67 -4.45 10.42
C ARG A 75 -2.36 -4.75 11.11
N ASN A 76 -2.48 -5.50 12.18
CA ASN A 76 -1.39 -5.95 13.05
C ASN A 76 -0.63 -7.16 12.49
N TYR A 77 -0.29 -7.15 11.20
CA TYR A 77 0.51 -8.22 10.62
C TYR A 77 1.32 -7.78 9.40
N THR A 78 2.44 -8.47 9.22
CA THR A 78 3.29 -8.40 8.03
C THR A 78 3.18 -9.72 7.28
N PHE A 79 3.29 -9.71 5.96
CA PHE A 79 3.27 -10.95 5.18
C PHE A 79 4.29 -10.97 4.06
N PHE A 80 4.62 -12.18 3.62
CA PHE A 80 5.49 -12.43 2.48
C PHE A 80 5.19 -13.78 1.84
N TYR A 81 5.78 -14.02 0.67
CA TYR A 81 5.76 -15.33 0.02
C TYR A 81 7.15 -15.96 0.10
N THR A 82 7.21 -17.24 0.48
CA THR A 82 8.45 -18.00 0.45
C THR A 82 8.94 -18.19 -0.98
N ARG A 83 10.18 -18.63 -1.15
CA ARG A 83 10.73 -19.02 -2.47
C ARG A 83 9.86 -20.05 -3.22
N GLU A 84 9.16 -20.90 -2.47
CA GLU A 84 8.24 -21.94 -2.98
C GLU A 84 6.84 -21.40 -3.31
N GLY A 85 6.59 -20.11 -3.13
CA GLY A 85 5.29 -19.49 -3.36
C GLY A 85 4.29 -19.69 -2.23
N LYS A 86 4.71 -20.16 -1.04
CA LYS A 86 3.82 -20.30 0.11
C LYS A 86 3.61 -18.95 0.79
N TYR A 87 2.37 -18.63 1.12
CA TYR A 87 2.02 -17.44 1.89
C TYR A 87 2.42 -17.61 3.36
N VAL A 88 3.07 -16.61 3.93
CA VAL A 88 3.42 -16.54 5.36
C VAL A 88 2.98 -15.21 5.92
N GLN A 89 2.35 -15.26 7.09
CA GLN A 89 1.93 -14.11 7.85
C GLN A 89 2.65 -14.10 9.21
N ILE A 90 3.18 -12.94 9.57
CA ILE A 90 3.86 -12.65 10.83
C ILE A 90 2.94 -11.72 11.63
N PRO A 91 2.44 -12.12 12.81
CA PRO A 91 1.68 -11.23 13.68
C PRO A 91 2.59 -10.16 14.32
N ASP A 92 2.01 -9.05 14.74
CA ASP A 92 2.69 -7.98 15.50
C ASP A 92 3.23 -8.41 16.87
N SER A 93 2.75 -9.54 17.41
CA SER A 93 3.20 -10.11 18.68
C SER A 93 4.63 -10.66 18.65
N VAL A 94 5.25 -10.73 17.46
CA VAL A 94 6.64 -11.14 17.26
C VAL A 94 7.36 -10.10 16.44
N TRP A 95 8.67 -9.98 16.64
CA TRP A 95 9.49 -9.06 15.84
C TRP A 95 10.25 -9.81 14.76
N TYR A 96 10.55 -9.13 13.65
CA TYR A 96 11.28 -9.71 12.54
C TYR A 96 12.38 -8.77 12.05
N ILE A 97 13.40 -9.37 11.46
CA ILE A 97 14.42 -8.67 10.67
C ILE A 97 14.31 -9.17 9.23
N ALA A 98 14.34 -8.24 8.27
CA ALA A 98 14.43 -8.53 6.85
C ALA A 98 15.73 -7.92 6.31
N GLU A 99 16.68 -8.77 5.94
CA GLU A 99 18.00 -8.39 5.45
C GLU A 99 18.21 -8.93 4.03
N GLU A 100 18.92 -8.17 3.19
CA GLU A 100 19.37 -8.67 1.90
C GLU A 100 20.69 -9.41 2.09
N GLU A 101 20.78 -10.62 1.54
CA GLU A 101 21.94 -11.51 1.65
C GLU A 101 22.80 -11.48 0.37
#